data_AF-A0A1E4XKJ6-F1
#
_entry.id   AF-A0A1E4XKJ6-F1
#
_cell.length_a   1.000
_cell.length_b   1.000
_cell.length_c   1.000
_cell.angle_alpha   90.00
_cell.angle_beta   90.00
_cell.angle_gamma   90.00
#
_symmetry.space_group_name_H-M   'P 1'
#
loop_
_entity.id
_entity.type
_entity.pdbx_description
1 polymer ?
#
loop_
_entity_poly.entity_id
_entity_poly.type
_entity_poly.pdbx_seq_one_letter_code
_entity_poly.pdbx_strand_id
1 'polypeptide(L)'
;MPCGPGRLDGWIAVRLRRRWGLSGADEYRGLRPGSKLVTTHKGQAFELAFKHRELNSGSEVYRACDSLQQAISRLYRQTGIKQGASHSGRRSLAAKVLAATGDVETVQTILGHSCLDHSKPYLSVDQLVIRRAFELAL
;
A
#
# COMPACT_ATOMS: atom_id res chain seq x y z
N MET A 1 -25.51 3.57 8.19
CA MET A 1 -25.23 2.71 7.01
C MET A 1 -24.22 1.67 7.46
N PRO A 2 -24.52 0.37 7.50
CA PRO A 2 -23.50 -0.62 7.81
C PRO A 2 -22.51 -0.61 6.65
N CYS A 3 -21.27 -0.27 6.96
CA CYS A 3 -20.15 -0.32 6.03
C CYS A 3 -20.08 -1.77 5.53
N GLY A 4 -20.19 -1.99 4.22
CA GLY A 4 -19.91 -3.31 3.66
C GLY A 4 -18.52 -3.82 4.09
N PRO A 5 -18.24 -5.13 3.93
CA PRO A 5 -16.94 -5.68 4.28
C PRO A 5 -15.81 -4.82 3.71
N GLY A 6 -14.76 -4.61 4.50
CA GLY A 6 -13.62 -3.79 4.09
C GLY A 6 -13.12 -4.22 2.70
N ARG A 7 -12.58 -3.30 1.90
CA ARG A 7 -12.20 -3.62 0.50
C ARG A 7 -11.25 -4.83 0.41
N LEU A 8 -10.42 -5.03 1.42
CA LEU A 8 -9.55 -6.19 1.57
C LEU A 8 -10.34 -7.49 1.82
N ASP A 9 -11.36 -7.46 2.69
CA ASP A 9 -12.24 -8.60 2.96
C ASP A 9 -13.03 -9.00 1.73
N GLY A 10 -13.57 -8.02 1.01
CA GLY A 10 -14.23 -8.27 -0.28
C GLY A 10 -13.30 -8.94 -1.29
N TRP A 11 -12.04 -8.50 -1.35
CA TRP A 11 -11.05 -9.12 -2.22
C TRP A 11 -10.69 -10.55 -1.79
N ILE A 12 -10.50 -10.80 -0.50
CA ILE A 12 -10.24 -12.14 0.04
C ILE A 12 -11.43 -13.06 -0.25
N ALA A 13 -12.66 -12.59 -0.08
CA ALA A 13 -13.86 -13.36 -0.42
C ALA A 13 -13.90 -13.75 -1.91
N VAL A 14 -13.48 -12.86 -2.83
CA VAL A 14 -13.34 -13.21 -4.26
C VAL A 14 -12.31 -14.31 -4.46
N ARG A 15 -11.17 -14.23 -3.77
CA ARG A 15 -10.11 -15.25 -3.86
C ARG A 15 -10.56 -16.60 -3.35
N LEU A 16 -11.27 -16.64 -2.21
CA LEU A 16 -11.83 -17.86 -1.66
C LEU A 16 -12.83 -18.50 -2.62
N ARG A 17 -13.77 -17.70 -3.14
CA ARG A 17 -14.77 -18.16 -4.13
C ARG A 17 -14.14 -18.73 -5.40
N ARG A 18 -13.06 -18.10 -5.89
CA ARG A 18 -12.34 -18.54 -7.10
C ARG A 18 -11.24 -19.56 -6.82
N ARG A 19 -11.07 -19.99 -5.57
CA ARG A 19 -10.04 -20.93 -5.11
C ARG A 19 -8.62 -20.52 -5.47
N TRP A 20 -8.32 -19.22 -5.40
CA TRP A 20 -7.02 -18.67 -5.77
C TRP A 20 -6.04 -18.64 -4.61
N GLY A 21 -5.02 -19.49 -4.70
CA GLY A 21 -3.92 -19.55 -3.73
C GLY A 21 -4.37 -20.03 -2.35
N LEU A 22 -5.23 -21.05 -2.29
CA LEU A 22 -5.68 -21.66 -1.05
C LEU A 22 -4.59 -22.52 -0.40
N SER A 23 -4.44 -22.42 0.92
CA SER A 23 -3.50 -23.22 1.72
C SER A 23 -4.08 -24.58 2.12
N GLY A 24 -5.41 -24.70 2.21
CA GLY A 24 -6.08 -25.89 2.76
C GLY A 24 -6.11 -25.94 4.29
N ALA A 25 -5.49 -24.96 4.96
CA ALA A 25 -5.55 -24.73 6.40
C ALA A 25 -6.29 -23.43 6.68
N ASP A 26 -6.83 -23.24 7.89
CA ASP A 26 -7.54 -21.99 8.23
C ASP A 26 -6.58 -20.81 8.53
N GLU A 27 -5.28 -21.09 8.65
CA GLU A 27 -4.25 -20.07 8.77
C GLU A 27 -4.23 -19.10 7.57
N TYR A 28 -3.81 -17.86 7.84
CA TYR A 28 -3.77 -16.77 6.84
C TYR A 28 -5.11 -16.59 6.11
N ARG A 29 -6.23 -16.81 6.81
CA ARG A 29 -7.60 -16.73 6.28
C ARG A 29 -7.84 -17.69 5.12
N GLY A 30 -7.27 -18.89 5.17
CA GLY A 30 -7.41 -19.91 4.13
C GLY A 30 -6.48 -19.74 2.92
N LEU A 31 -5.58 -18.76 2.93
CA LEU A 31 -4.67 -18.45 1.82
C LEU A 31 -3.26 -18.97 2.08
N ARG A 32 -2.53 -19.33 1.02
CA ARG A 32 -1.11 -19.71 1.10
C ARG A 32 -0.28 -18.51 1.58
N PRO A 33 0.61 -18.68 2.57
CA PRO A 33 1.48 -17.60 3.05
C PRO A 33 2.32 -16.97 1.93
N GLY A 34 2.83 -17.80 1.01
CA GLY A 34 3.64 -17.33 -0.13
C GLY A 34 2.85 -16.71 -1.29
N SER A 35 1.51 -16.72 -1.24
CA SER A 35 0.70 -16.17 -2.32
C SER A 35 0.69 -14.64 -2.27
N LYS A 36 0.89 -13.99 -3.42
CA LYS A 36 0.81 -12.53 -3.51
C LYS A 36 -0.62 -12.09 -3.21
N LEU A 37 -0.76 -11.03 -2.40
CA LEU A 37 -2.08 -10.52 -1.99
C LEU A 37 -2.88 -10.03 -3.20
N VAL A 38 -2.29 -9.17 -4.03
CA VAL A 38 -2.88 -8.66 -5.26
C VAL A 38 -2.48 -9.58 -6.41
N THR A 39 -3.47 -10.14 -7.09
CA THR A 39 -3.28 -11.09 -8.20
C THR A 39 -3.93 -10.57 -9.48
N THR A 40 -3.52 -11.12 -10.61
CA THR A 40 -4.17 -10.89 -11.89
C THR A 40 -5.60 -11.44 -11.89
N HIS A 41 -6.36 -11.15 -12.95
CA HIS A 41 -7.70 -11.70 -13.18
C HIS A 41 -7.73 -13.24 -13.31
N LYS A 42 -6.57 -13.89 -13.39
CA LYS A 42 -6.41 -15.36 -13.41
C LYS A 42 -5.98 -15.94 -12.06
N GLY A 43 -5.82 -15.10 -11.02
CA GLY A 43 -5.35 -15.54 -9.70
C GLY A 43 -3.85 -15.75 -9.59
N GLN A 44 -3.08 -15.32 -10.59
CA GLN A 44 -1.62 -15.45 -10.60
C GLN A 44 -0.95 -14.17 -10.10
N ALA A 45 0.29 -14.27 -9.65
CA ALA A 45 1.12 -13.10 -9.35
C ALA A 45 1.30 -12.24 -10.63
N PHE A 46 1.51 -10.94 -10.45
CA PHE A 46 1.97 -10.09 -11.54
C PHE A 46 3.47 -10.31 -11.78
N GLU A 47 3.86 -10.31 -13.04
CA GLU A 47 5.25 -10.48 -13.45
C GLU A 47 6.12 -9.26 -13.06
N LEU A 48 7.38 -9.55 -12.78
CA LEU A 48 8.42 -8.54 -12.50
C LEU A 48 9.38 -8.46 -13.69
N ALA A 49 9.43 -7.29 -14.32
CA ALA A 49 10.37 -7.00 -15.39
C ALA A 49 11.67 -6.42 -14.82
N PHE A 50 12.80 -6.80 -15.41
CA PHE A 50 14.08 -6.13 -15.15
C PHE A 50 14.09 -4.74 -15.78
N LYS A 51 14.63 -3.78 -15.04
CA LYS A 51 14.80 -2.39 -15.46
C LYS A 51 16.24 -1.99 -15.22
N HIS A 52 16.83 -1.41 -16.25
CA HIS A 52 18.17 -0.84 -16.21
C HIS A 52 18.01 0.68 -16.13
N ARG A 53 18.69 1.30 -15.17
CA ARG A 53 18.70 2.74 -15.01
C ARG A 53 20.13 3.21 -14.87
N GLU A 54 20.54 4.08 -15.78
CA GLU A 54 21.79 4.82 -15.62
C GLU A 54 21.56 5.98 -14.65
N LEU A 55 22.35 6.01 -13.58
CA LEU A 55 22.41 7.10 -12.61
C LEU A 55 23.81 7.70 -12.63
N ASN A 56 23.93 8.93 -12.12
CA ASN A 56 25.25 9.57 -11.96
C ASN A 56 26.18 8.76 -11.03
N SER A 57 25.61 7.88 -10.18
CA SER A 57 26.32 6.96 -9.29
C SER A 57 26.64 5.59 -9.90
N GLY A 58 26.31 5.37 -11.18
CA GLY A 58 26.48 4.11 -11.89
C GLY A 58 25.16 3.43 -12.30
N SER A 59 25.27 2.38 -13.09
CA SER A 59 24.13 1.62 -13.60
C SER A 59 23.47 0.79 -12.51
N GLU A 60 22.16 0.92 -12.36
CA GLU A 60 21.36 0.17 -11.39
C GLU A 60 20.36 -0.74 -12.13
N VAL A 61 20.34 -2.02 -11.74
CA VAL A 61 19.37 -3.01 -12.25
C VAL A 61 18.39 -3.36 -11.14
N TYR A 62 17.11 -3.08 -11.37
CA TYR A 62 16.05 -3.37 -10.40
C TYR A 62 14.88 -4.09 -11.08
N ARG A 63 14.00 -4.68 -10.27
CA ARG A 63 12.78 -5.34 -10.74
C ARG A 63 11.56 -4.46 -10.51
N ALA A 64 10.74 -4.26 -11.53
CA ALA A 64 9.54 -3.45 -11.48
C ALA A 64 8.30 -4.26 -11.91
N CYS A 65 7.17 -3.95 -11.28
CA CYS A 65 5.88 -4.56 -11.61
C CYS A 65 4.98 -3.58 -12.39
N ASP A 66 5.36 -3.28 -13.63
CA ASP A 66 4.68 -2.27 -14.45
C ASP A 66 3.21 -2.60 -14.69
N SER A 67 2.90 -3.89 -14.87
CA SER A 67 1.54 -4.38 -15.13
C SER A 67 0.60 -4.12 -13.95
N LEU A 68 1.07 -4.37 -12.72
CA LEU A 68 0.33 -4.02 -11.50
C LEU A 68 0.20 -2.50 -11.35
N GLN A 69 1.30 -1.76 -11.56
CA GLN A 69 1.27 -0.30 -11.45
C GLN A 69 0.26 0.31 -12.42
N GLN A 70 0.20 -0.17 -13.66
CA GLN A 70 -0.77 0.26 -14.66
C GLN A 70 -2.21 -0.10 -14.25
N ALA A 71 -2.45 -1.32 -13.75
CA ALA A 71 -3.77 -1.73 -13.28
C ALA A 71 -4.29 -0.81 -12.17
N ILE A 72 -3.45 -0.51 -11.17
CA ILE A 72 -3.79 0.40 -10.07
C ILE A 72 -3.98 1.84 -10.56
N SER A 73 -3.13 2.32 -11.47
CA SER A 73 -3.26 3.65 -12.06
C SER A 73 -4.58 3.82 -12.83
N ARG A 74 -5.05 2.75 -13.51
CA ARG A 74 -6.36 2.75 -14.16
C ARG A 74 -7.51 2.82 -13.14
N LEU A 75 -7.41 2.09 -12.03
CA LEU A 75 -8.40 2.16 -10.94
C LEU A 75 -8.48 3.56 -10.33
N TYR A 76 -7.35 4.23 -10.11
CA TYR A 76 -7.34 5.63 -9.66
C TYR A 76 -8.09 6.55 -10.63
N ARG A 77 -7.81 6.44 -11.93
CA ARG A 77 -8.51 7.24 -12.95
C ARG A 77 -10.02 6.96 -13.00
N GLN A 78 -10.42 5.69 -12.92
CA GLN A 78 -11.82 5.28 -12.92
C GLN A 78 -12.61 5.81 -11.71
N THR A 79 -11.92 6.04 -10.59
CA THR A 79 -12.53 6.60 -9.37
C THR A 79 -12.44 8.12 -9.30
N GLY A 80 -11.96 8.78 -10.36
CA GLY A 80 -11.82 10.24 -10.41
C GLY A 80 -10.61 10.79 -9.66
N ILE A 81 -9.72 9.93 -9.13
CA ILE A 81 -8.50 10.34 -8.44
C ILE A 81 -7.48 10.81 -9.48
N LYS A 82 -7.24 12.13 -9.52
CA LYS A 82 -6.24 12.76 -10.40
C LYS A 82 -4.83 12.48 -9.84
N GLN A 83 -3.89 12.15 -10.73
CA GLN A 83 -2.48 11.89 -10.40
C GLN A 83 -2.22 10.79 -9.34
N GLY A 84 -3.17 9.87 -9.15
CA GLY A 84 -2.98 8.73 -8.26
C GLY A 84 -1.85 7.81 -8.74
N ALA A 85 -0.85 7.62 -7.88
CA ALA A 85 0.30 6.74 -8.12
C ALA A 85 0.61 5.89 -6.88
N SER A 86 1.57 4.96 -7.01
CA SER A 86 2.04 4.15 -5.89
C SER A 86 2.58 5.02 -4.74
N HIS A 87 3.39 6.04 -5.07
CA HIS A 87 3.97 6.94 -4.07
C HIS A 87 2.92 7.77 -3.32
N SER A 88 1.95 8.36 -4.02
CA SER A 88 0.84 9.09 -3.38
C SER A 88 -0.02 8.17 -2.53
N GLY A 89 -0.23 6.92 -2.95
CA GLY A 89 -0.92 5.90 -2.16
C GLY A 89 -0.20 5.58 -0.85
N ARG A 90 1.14 5.41 -0.89
CA ARG A 90 1.97 5.19 0.31
C ARG A 90 1.92 6.38 1.26
N ARG A 91 1.91 7.61 0.74
CA ARG A 91 1.72 8.85 1.54
C ARG A 91 0.38 8.86 2.25
N SER A 92 -0.71 8.58 1.52
CA SER A 92 -2.04 8.52 2.11
C SER A 92 -2.18 7.41 3.15
N LEU A 93 -1.53 6.25 2.95
CA LEU A 93 -1.48 5.18 3.94
C LEU A 93 -0.78 5.65 5.22
N ALA A 94 0.43 6.22 5.09
CA ALA A 94 1.21 6.69 6.22
C ALA A 94 0.45 7.73 7.06
N ALA A 95 -0.15 8.73 6.40
CA ALA A 95 -0.93 9.76 7.07
C ALA A 95 -2.15 9.17 7.82
N LYS A 96 -2.84 8.20 7.21
CA LYS A 96 -3.99 7.53 7.86
C LYS A 96 -3.59 6.66 9.04
N VAL A 97 -2.48 5.94 8.94
CA VAL A 97 -1.95 5.15 10.06
C VAL A 97 -1.56 6.09 11.19
N LEU A 98 -0.79 7.15 10.90
CA LEU A 98 -0.40 8.14 11.91
C LEU A 98 -1.62 8.76 12.60
N ALA A 99 -2.64 9.15 11.84
CA ALA A 99 -3.86 9.73 12.40
C ALA A 99 -4.64 8.73 13.27
N ALA A 100 -4.57 7.42 12.97
CA ALA A 100 -5.28 6.38 13.70
C ALA A 100 -4.52 5.90 14.96
N THR A 101 -3.19 5.87 14.91
CA THR A 101 -2.37 5.29 15.99
C THR A 101 -1.63 6.34 16.83
N GLY A 102 -1.35 7.51 16.26
CA GLY A 102 -0.45 8.51 16.86
C GLY A 102 1.02 8.07 16.90
N ASP A 103 1.35 6.89 16.35
CA ASP A 103 2.65 6.26 16.51
C ASP A 103 3.43 6.23 15.19
N VAL A 104 4.57 6.93 15.19
CA VAL A 104 5.48 7.04 14.05
C VAL A 104 6.25 5.73 13.82
N GLU A 105 6.53 4.96 14.86
CA GLU A 105 7.23 3.66 14.73
C GLU A 105 6.34 2.67 13.98
N THR A 106 5.05 2.58 14.33
CA THR A 106 4.08 1.79 13.57
C THR A 106 4.01 2.21 12.09
N VAL A 107 4.02 3.50 11.79
CA VAL A 107 4.06 4.00 10.39
C VAL A 107 5.32 3.52 9.68
N GLN A 108 6.48 3.60 10.35
CA GLN A 108 7.75 3.16 9.79
C GLN A 108 7.75 1.65 9.48
N THR A 109 7.28 0.83 10.42
CA THR A 109 7.18 -0.63 10.26
C THR A 109 6.29 -0.97 9.06
N ILE A 110 5.12 -0.33 8.94
CA ILE A 110 4.17 -0.58 7.85
C ILE A 110 4.75 -0.15 6.49
N LEU A 111 5.49 0.96 6.44
CA LEU A 111 6.14 1.41 5.20
C LEU A 111 7.38 0.60 4.84
N GLY A 112 7.92 -0.20 5.76
CA GLY A 112 9.13 -0.98 5.56
C GLY A 112 10.38 -0.10 5.40
N HIS A 113 10.43 1.05 6.07
CA HIS A 113 11.62 1.91 6.05
C HIS A 113 12.58 1.49 7.17
N SER A 114 13.84 1.22 6.82
CA SER A 114 14.89 0.86 7.78
C SER A 114 15.36 2.04 8.65
N CYS A 115 15.06 3.29 8.27
CA CYS A 115 15.46 4.50 8.98
C CYS A 115 14.31 5.53 9.06
N LEU A 116 14.16 6.18 10.22
CA LEU A 116 13.16 7.21 10.51
C LEU A 116 13.25 8.41 9.56
N ASP A 117 14.45 8.76 9.07
CA ASP A 117 14.60 9.90 8.16
C ASP A 117 13.87 9.73 6.82
N HIS A 118 13.57 8.48 6.42
CA HIS A 118 12.86 8.18 5.19
C HIS A 118 11.33 8.21 5.34
N SER A 119 10.78 8.29 6.57
CA SER A 119 9.34 8.45 6.81
C SER A 119 8.89 9.91 6.81
N LYS A 120 9.81 10.87 7.08
CA LYS A 120 9.51 12.32 7.10
C LYS A 120 8.71 12.82 5.88
N PRO A 121 9.01 12.43 4.62
CA PRO A 121 8.22 12.86 3.44
C PRO A 121 6.78 12.33 3.41
N TYR A 122 6.45 11.35 4.26
CA TYR A 122 5.16 10.67 4.34
C TYR A 122 4.29 11.15 5.51
N LEU A 123 4.85 11.92 6.44
CA LEU A 123 4.15 12.47 7.60
C LEU A 123 3.60 13.86 7.25
N SER A 124 2.47 13.91 6.55
CA SER A 124 1.70 15.15 6.45
C SER A 124 0.80 15.26 7.69
N VAL A 125 1.14 16.16 8.60
CA VAL A 125 0.29 16.48 9.76
C VAL A 125 -0.75 17.51 9.34
N ASP A 126 -2.01 17.29 9.70
CA ASP A 126 -3.09 18.24 9.45
C ASP A 126 -2.80 19.57 10.17
N GLN A 127 -2.96 20.70 9.47
CA GLN A 127 -2.72 22.03 10.01
C GLN A 127 -3.65 22.35 11.20
N LEU A 128 -4.84 21.73 11.26
CA LEU A 128 -5.74 21.81 12.41
C LEU A 128 -5.16 21.11 13.65
N VAL A 129 -4.48 19.97 13.48
CA VAL A 129 -3.79 19.27 14.57
C VAL A 129 -2.62 20.10 15.07
N ILE A 130 -1.87 20.74 14.16
CA ILE A 130 -0.79 21.65 14.53
C ILE A 130 -1.35 22.82 15.36
N ARG A 131 -2.42 23.48 14.89
CA ARG A 131 -3.05 24.59 15.64
C ARG A 131 -3.50 24.16 17.03
N ARG A 132 -4.18 23.02 17.15
CA ARG A 132 -4.66 22.51 18.43
C ARG A 132 -3.52 22.17 19.40
N ALA A 133 -2.39 21.68 18.89
CA ALA A 133 -1.21 21.44 19.71
C ALA A 133 -0.61 22.74 20.26
N PHE A 134 -0.57 23.82 19.45
CA PHE A 134 -0.15 25.14 19.91
C PHE A 134 -1.11 25.75 20.94
N GLU A 135 -2.42 25.55 20.78
CA GLU A 135 -3.43 26.01 21.75
C GLU A 135 -3.34 25.31 23.11
N LEU A 136 -2.85 24.06 23.16
CA LEU A 136 -2.68 23.30 24.40
C LEU A 136 -1.34 23.59 25.12
N ALA A 137 -0.39 24.21 24.43
CA ALA A 137 0.94 24.51 24.94
C ALA A 137 1.07 25.95 25.51
N LEU A 138 0.02 26.76 25.38
CA LEU A 138 -0.16 28.09 25.95
C LEU A 138 -1.06 28.03 27.18
#